data_AF-A0A3N5HJC8-F1
#
_entry.id   AF-A0A3N5HJC8-F1
#
_cell.length_a   1.000
_cell.length_b   1.000
_cell.length_c   1.000
_cell.angle_alpha   90.00
_cell.angle_beta   90.00
_cell.angle_gamma   90.00
#
_symmetry.space_group_name_H-M   'P 1'
#
loop_
_entity.id
_entity.type
_entity.pdbx_description
1 polymer ?
#
loop_
_entity_poly.entity_id
_entity_poly.type
_entity_poly.pdbx_seq_one_letter_code
_entity_poly.pdbx_strand_id
1 'polypeptide(L)'
;MAQGEQHSSKAIRALDWTSLLSYAAMACWLALRLAPLVPERSWVVLTAALLGYLAADLVSGLVHWAADTWGSPDLPVIGPAVLGPFREHHRDPLAITRHDFVETNGNNCLISLPVLGVALWLSPRADGSGSLFLSSFLGTLVFWVLLTNQFHQWAHLPAPPPLVAFLQRWHVILPPAHHQLHHTRPFTSHYCITTGWLNWPLNWARFFPVLEWCITACTGALPRRDDLGTAAAEQVLAESLPLQQSSRAETRLMR
;
A
#
# COMPACT_ATOMS: atom_id res chain seq x y z
N MET A 1 -6.67 -33.04 -3.58
CA MET A 1 -7.35 -32.19 -4.59
C MET A 1 -6.33 -31.19 -5.07
N ALA A 2 -5.98 -31.24 -6.35
CA ALA A 2 -4.96 -30.36 -6.93
C ALA A 2 -5.43 -28.90 -6.83
N GLN A 3 -4.70 -28.07 -6.08
CA GLN A 3 -4.85 -26.63 -6.15
C GLN A 3 -4.41 -26.22 -7.56
N GLY A 4 -5.37 -25.83 -8.39
CA GLY A 4 -5.09 -25.33 -9.73
C GLY A 4 -4.23 -24.09 -9.61
N GLU A 5 -3.02 -24.13 -10.15
CA GLU A 5 -2.25 -22.94 -10.45
C GLU A 5 -3.15 -22.05 -11.32
N GLN A 6 -3.60 -20.94 -10.75
CA GLN A 6 -4.41 -19.95 -11.45
C GLN A 6 -3.46 -19.19 -12.38
N HIS A 7 -3.06 -19.84 -13.48
CA HIS A 7 -2.21 -19.22 -14.50
C HIS A 7 -2.89 -17.93 -14.97
N SER A 8 -2.25 -16.79 -14.71
CA SER A 8 -2.68 -15.49 -15.23
C SER A 8 -2.99 -15.61 -16.72
N SER A 9 -4.18 -15.16 -17.12
CA SER A 9 -4.60 -15.28 -18.52
C SER A 9 -3.58 -14.57 -19.42
N LYS A 10 -3.40 -15.07 -20.66
CA LYS A 10 -2.49 -14.44 -21.62
C LYS A 10 -2.76 -12.93 -21.80
N ALA A 11 -4.02 -12.50 -21.65
CA ALA A 11 -4.42 -11.10 -21.72
C ALA A 11 -3.92 -10.27 -20.52
N ILE A 12 -4.09 -10.78 -19.29
CA ILE A 12 -3.58 -10.12 -18.07
C ILE A 12 -2.05 -10.03 -18.16
N ARG A 13 -1.40 -11.12 -18.55
CA ARG A 13 0.05 -11.14 -18.71
C ARG A 13 0.55 -10.13 -19.74
N ALA A 14 -0.15 -9.97 -20.86
CA ALA A 14 0.18 -8.95 -21.85
C ALA A 14 -0.03 -7.53 -21.31
N LEU A 15 -1.07 -7.30 -20.51
CA LEU A 15 -1.33 -6.04 -19.83
C LEU A 15 -0.21 -5.71 -18.82
N ASP A 16 0.24 -6.67 -18.02
CA ASP A 16 1.32 -6.45 -17.03
C ASP A 16 2.62 -6.05 -17.72
N TRP A 17 3.01 -6.77 -18.79
CA TRP A 17 4.19 -6.42 -19.58
C TRP A 17 4.06 -5.05 -20.23
N THR A 18 2.91 -4.74 -20.83
CA THR A 18 2.67 -3.43 -21.44
C THR A 18 2.79 -2.33 -20.40
N SER A 19 2.19 -2.53 -19.22
CA SER A 19 2.24 -1.58 -18.10
C SER A 19 3.66 -1.36 -17.61
N LEU A 20 4.43 -2.43 -17.42
CA LEU A 20 5.81 -2.36 -16.98
C LEU A 20 6.71 -1.64 -17.99
N LEU A 21 6.57 -1.96 -19.28
CA LEU A 21 7.37 -1.33 -20.34
C LEU A 21 7.02 0.15 -20.50
N SER A 22 5.73 0.51 -20.50
CA SER A 22 5.27 1.89 -20.53
C SER A 22 5.75 2.67 -19.32
N TYR A 23 5.66 2.08 -18.12
CA TYR A 23 6.16 2.66 -16.88
C TYR A 23 7.67 2.93 -16.98
N ALA A 24 8.46 1.93 -17.38
CA ALA A 24 9.91 2.06 -17.49
C ALA A 24 10.31 3.15 -18.50
N ALA A 25 9.63 3.21 -19.65
CA ALA A 25 9.86 4.23 -20.66
C ALA A 25 9.53 5.64 -20.13
N MET A 26 8.38 5.83 -19.50
CA MET A 26 7.96 7.12 -18.95
C MET A 26 8.83 7.56 -17.77
N ALA A 27 9.18 6.66 -16.86
CA ALA A 27 10.05 6.94 -15.74
C ALA A 27 11.47 7.30 -16.19
N CYS A 28 12.02 6.57 -17.17
CA CYS A 28 13.31 6.89 -17.78
C CYS A 28 13.26 8.26 -18.46
N TRP A 29 12.21 8.55 -19.23
CA TRP A 29 12.03 9.85 -19.86
C TRP A 29 11.99 10.98 -18.83
N LEU A 30 11.23 10.81 -17.73
CA LEU A 30 11.17 11.79 -16.65
C LEU A 30 12.56 11.99 -16.01
N ALA A 31 13.27 10.90 -15.71
CA ALA A 31 14.61 10.97 -15.13
C ALA A 31 15.59 11.73 -16.03
N LEU A 32 15.58 11.47 -17.33
CA LEU A 32 16.41 12.18 -18.32
C LEU A 32 16.07 13.67 -18.39
N ARG A 33 14.79 14.04 -18.25
CA ARG A 33 14.33 15.43 -18.23
C ARG A 33 14.77 16.18 -16.98
N LEU A 34 14.80 15.51 -15.83
CA LEU A 34 15.15 16.11 -14.54
C LEU A 34 16.65 16.08 -14.26
N ALA A 35 17.41 15.12 -14.81
CA ALA A 35 18.82 14.90 -14.53
C ALA A 35 19.71 16.16 -14.64
N PRO A 36 19.57 17.04 -15.67
CA PRO A 36 20.38 18.26 -15.76
C PRO A 36 20.13 19.26 -14.63
N LEU A 37 18.96 19.20 -13.99
CA LEU A 37 18.53 20.15 -12.95
C LEU A 37 18.95 19.70 -11.54
N VAL A 38 19.30 18.40 -11.37
CA VAL A 38 19.65 17.82 -10.08
C VAL A 38 20.89 18.47 -9.45
N PRO A 39 22.01 18.71 -10.16
CA PRO A 39 23.20 19.29 -9.53
C PRO A 39 22.99 20.70 -8.99
N GLU A 40 22.17 21.51 -9.69
CA GLU A 40 21.90 22.90 -9.31
C GLU A 40 20.96 23.00 -8.10
N ARG A 41 20.07 22.00 -7.92
CA ARG A 41 18.98 22.04 -6.93
C ARG A 41 18.81 20.71 -6.21
N SER A 42 19.94 20.10 -5.84
CA SER A 42 20.00 18.77 -5.25
C SER A 42 19.11 18.64 -4.01
N TRP A 43 19.06 19.67 -3.15
CA TRP A 43 18.22 19.67 -1.96
C TRP A 43 16.72 19.57 -2.28
N VAL A 44 16.25 20.19 -3.37
CA VAL A 44 14.84 20.12 -3.81
C VAL A 44 14.49 18.69 -4.18
N VAL A 45 15.34 18.07 -5.00
CA VAL A 45 15.15 16.70 -5.49
C VAL A 45 15.27 15.69 -4.35
N LEU A 46 16.24 15.86 -3.45
CA LEU A 46 16.40 15.02 -2.26
C LEU A 46 15.18 15.11 -1.33
N THR A 47 14.70 16.32 -1.07
CA THR A 47 13.49 16.52 -0.25
C THR A 47 12.27 15.88 -0.91
N ALA A 48 12.11 16.07 -2.22
CA ALA A 48 11.05 15.46 -3.00
C ALA A 48 11.12 13.92 -2.97
N ALA A 49 12.31 13.35 -3.06
CA ALA A 49 12.54 11.91 -3.00
C ALA A 49 12.20 11.31 -1.63
N LEU A 50 12.62 11.96 -0.55
CA LEU A 50 12.30 11.54 0.82
C LEU A 50 10.80 11.62 1.10
N LEU A 51 10.16 12.71 0.68
CA LEU A 51 8.72 12.87 0.85
C LEU A 51 7.94 11.90 -0.05
N GLY A 52 8.41 11.63 -1.27
CA GLY A 52 7.83 10.62 -2.15
C GLY A 52 7.90 9.22 -1.54
N TYR A 53 8.98 8.91 -0.83
CA TYR A 53 9.13 7.65 -0.12
C TYR A 53 8.15 7.49 1.05
N LEU A 54 8.04 8.52 1.91
CA LEU A 54 7.05 8.55 2.99
C LEU A 54 5.62 8.51 2.47
N ALA A 55 5.35 9.25 1.38
CA ALA A 55 4.05 9.26 0.74
C ALA A 55 3.70 7.90 0.14
N ALA A 56 4.66 7.16 -0.44
CA ALA A 56 4.42 5.80 -0.91
C ALA A 56 4.05 4.85 0.24
N ASP A 57 4.69 4.99 1.40
CA ASP A 57 4.30 4.23 2.60
C ASP A 57 2.87 4.56 3.05
N LEU A 58 2.51 5.85 3.09
CA LEU A 58 1.15 6.29 3.44
C LEU A 58 0.11 5.79 2.44
N VAL A 59 0.34 5.99 1.15
CA VAL A 59 -0.55 5.59 0.07
C VAL A 59 -0.74 4.07 0.07
N SER A 60 0.33 3.30 0.30
CA SER A 60 0.20 1.85 0.44
C SER A 60 -0.75 1.48 1.58
N GLY A 61 -0.63 2.15 2.73
CA GLY A 61 -1.51 1.92 3.87
C GLY A 61 -2.96 2.31 3.62
N LEU A 62 -3.22 3.43 2.93
CA LEU A 62 -4.57 3.87 2.58
C LEU A 62 -5.26 2.88 1.63
N VAL A 63 -4.55 2.43 0.58
CA VAL A 63 -5.09 1.48 -0.39
C VAL A 63 -5.32 0.12 0.26
N HIS A 64 -4.34 -0.37 1.04
CA HIS A 64 -4.44 -1.64 1.74
C HIS A 64 -5.58 -1.65 2.75
N TRP A 65 -5.67 -0.63 3.61
CA TRP A 65 -6.80 -0.46 4.52
C TRP A 65 -8.13 -0.42 3.77
N ALA A 66 -8.23 0.32 2.67
CA ALA A 66 -9.48 0.42 1.93
C ALA A 66 -9.92 -0.93 1.35
N ALA A 67 -9.00 -1.71 0.79
CA ALA A 67 -9.27 -3.01 0.19
C ALA A 67 -9.65 -4.07 1.24
N ASP A 68 -9.00 -4.05 2.40
CA ASP A 68 -9.29 -4.95 3.52
C ASP A 68 -10.59 -4.60 4.23
N THR A 69 -10.98 -3.32 4.22
CA THR A 69 -12.05 -2.81 5.07
C THR A 69 -13.39 -2.72 4.37
N TRP A 70 -13.42 -2.40 3.07
CA TRP A 70 -14.65 -2.01 2.39
C TRP A 70 -14.93 -2.81 1.12
N GLY A 71 -16.22 -2.95 0.80
CA GLY A 71 -16.70 -3.59 -0.42
C GLY A 71 -16.80 -5.10 -0.33
N SER A 72 -17.29 -5.74 -1.39
CA SER A 72 -17.38 -7.19 -1.51
C SER A 72 -16.51 -7.71 -2.66
N PRO A 73 -15.86 -8.87 -2.53
CA PRO A 73 -15.16 -9.57 -3.62
C PRO A 73 -16.11 -9.95 -4.77
N ASP A 74 -17.42 -9.94 -4.53
CA ASP A 74 -18.45 -10.23 -5.53
C ASP A 74 -18.79 -9.01 -6.41
N LEU A 75 -18.23 -7.82 -6.10
CA LEU A 75 -18.42 -6.65 -6.95
C LEU A 75 -17.86 -6.92 -8.36
N PRO A 76 -18.61 -6.58 -9.42
CA PRO A 76 -18.13 -6.80 -10.77
C PRO A 76 -16.86 -5.99 -11.00
N VAL A 77 -15.88 -6.60 -11.66
CA VAL A 77 -14.57 -6.00 -11.99
C VAL A 77 -13.68 -5.74 -10.77
N ILE A 78 -14.07 -4.84 -9.85
CA ILE A 78 -13.24 -4.41 -8.71
C ILE A 78 -13.06 -5.52 -7.67
N GLY A 79 -14.11 -6.32 -7.43
CA GLY A 79 -14.09 -7.45 -6.52
C GLY A 79 -12.97 -8.44 -6.88
N PRO A 80 -12.99 -9.08 -8.07
CA PRO A 80 -11.95 -10.02 -8.46
C PRO A 80 -10.60 -9.37 -8.79
N ALA A 81 -10.55 -8.11 -9.23
CA ALA A 81 -9.29 -7.46 -9.62
C ALA A 81 -8.51 -6.85 -8.45
N VAL A 82 -9.19 -6.45 -7.38
CA VAL A 82 -8.56 -5.72 -6.25
C VAL A 82 -8.92 -6.37 -4.92
N LEU A 83 -10.19 -6.42 -4.54
CA LEU A 83 -10.59 -6.81 -3.17
C LEU A 83 -10.31 -8.29 -2.87
N GLY A 84 -10.57 -9.16 -3.86
CA GLY A 84 -10.33 -10.60 -3.79
C GLY A 84 -8.87 -10.94 -3.48
N PRO A 85 -7.90 -10.46 -4.30
CA PRO A 85 -6.48 -10.66 -4.03
C PRO A 85 -6.01 -10.22 -2.63
N PHE A 86 -6.47 -9.06 -2.15
CA PHE A 86 -6.13 -8.57 -0.80
C PHE A 86 -6.67 -9.49 0.32
N ARG A 87 -7.90 -9.99 0.19
CA ARG A 87 -8.49 -10.90 1.19
C ARG A 87 -7.94 -12.31 1.11
N GLU A 88 -7.65 -12.79 -0.09
CA GLU A 88 -7.00 -14.08 -0.28
C GLU A 88 -5.59 -14.06 0.32
N HIS A 89 -4.90 -12.91 0.27
CA HIS A 89 -3.61 -12.76 0.90
C HIS A 89 -3.62 -13.02 2.42
N HIS A 90 -4.69 -12.70 3.14
CA HIS A 90 -4.82 -13.06 4.56
C HIS A 90 -5.10 -14.55 4.79
N ARG A 91 -5.58 -15.28 3.77
CA ARG A 91 -5.82 -16.73 3.84
C ARG A 91 -4.58 -17.54 3.43
N ASP A 92 -3.91 -17.13 2.36
CA ASP A 92 -2.63 -17.68 1.90
C ASP A 92 -1.58 -16.56 1.74
N PRO A 93 -0.91 -16.15 2.84
CA PRO A 93 0.09 -15.10 2.80
C PRO A 93 1.29 -15.43 1.90
N LEU A 94 1.56 -16.72 1.65
CA LEU A 94 2.68 -17.14 0.82
C LEU A 94 2.34 -17.08 -0.68
N ALA A 95 1.08 -16.86 -1.08
CA ALA A 95 0.68 -16.77 -2.47
C ALA A 95 1.50 -15.75 -3.28
N ILE A 96 1.69 -14.56 -2.71
CA ILE A 96 2.46 -13.49 -3.35
C ILE A 96 3.90 -13.91 -3.66
N THR A 97 4.51 -14.81 -2.87
CA THR A 97 5.89 -15.28 -3.09
C THR A 97 6.05 -16.19 -4.31
N ARG A 98 4.94 -16.67 -4.87
CA ARG A 98 4.92 -17.55 -6.05
C ARG A 98 4.75 -16.79 -7.36
N HIS A 99 4.46 -15.48 -7.29
CA HIS A 99 4.38 -14.61 -8.46
C HIS A 99 5.77 -14.19 -8.91
N ASP A 100 5.96 -14.04 -10.22
CA ASP A 100 7.18 -13.42 -10.73
C ASP A 100 7.14 -11.89 -10.62
N PHE A 101 8.24 -11.23 -10.99
CA PHE A 101 8.37 -9.77 -10.89
C PHE A 101 7.27 -9.02 -11.66
N VAL A 102 6.87 -9.54 -12.83
CA VAL A 102 5.91 -8.85 -13.71
C VAL A 102 4.51 -8.95 -13.12
N GLU A 103 4.11 -10.13 -12.66
CA GLU A 103 2.81 -10.34 -12.02
C GLU A 103 2.72 -9.59 -10.68
N THR A 104 3.81 -9.54 -9.91
CA THR A 104 3.85 -8.83 -8.62
C THR A 104 3.68 -7.32 -8.79
N ASN A 105 4.22 -6.75 -9.87
CA ASN A 105 4.38 -5.30 -10.01
C ASN A 105 3.56 -4.67 -11.15
N GLY A 106 2.95 -5.47 -12.04
CA GLY A 106 2.22 -5.00 -13.22
C GLY A 106 1.11 -4.01 -12.90
N ASN A 107 0.29 -4.31 -11.89
CA ASN A 107 -0.77 -3.41 -11.42
C ASN A 107 -0.22 -2.10 -10.85
N ASN A 108 0.90 -2.13 -10.11
CA ASN A 108 1.54 -0.92 -9.58
C ASN A 108 2.10 -0.06 -10.71
N CYS A 109 2.65 -0.66 -11.77
CA CYS A 109 3.03 0.06 -12.98
C CYS A 109 1.83 0.72 -13.64
N LEU A 110 0.74 -0.03 -13.86
CA LEU A 110 -0.46 0.45 -14.55
C LEU A 110 -1.08 1.65 -13.85
N ILE A 111 -1.30 1.56 -12.53
CA ILE A 111 -1.90 2.66 -11.74
C ILE A 111 -0.98 3.87 -11.64
N SER A 112 0.34 3.68 -11.82
CA SER A 112 1.33 4.76 -11.79
C SER A 112 1.42 5.55 -13.10
N LEU A 113 0.94 5.02 -14.23
CA LEU A 113 1.07 5.69 -15.55
C LEU A 113 0.44 7.09 -15.59
N PRO A 114 -0.79 7.32 -15.09
CA PRO A 114 -1.38 8.67 -15.09
C PRO A 114 -0.57 9.66 -14.25
N VAL A 115 -0.03 9.22 -13.12
CA VAL A 115 0.79 10.04 -12.22
C VAL A 115 2.12 10.41 -12.88
N LEU A 116 2.77 9.46 -13.57
CA LEU A 116 3.93 9.75 -14.41
C LEU A 116 3.60 10.72 -15.54
N GLY A 117 2.42 10.62 -16.14
CA GLY A 117 1.94 11.56 -17.15
C GLY A 117 1.88 13.00 -16.62
N VAL A 118 1.34 13.19 -15.41
CA VAL A 118 1.32 14.51 -14.75
C VAL A 118 2.75 14.98 -14.42
N ALA A 119 3.60 14.12 -13.88
CA ALA A 119 4.99 14.45 -13.57
C ALA A 119 5.77 14.90 -14.82
N LEU A 120 5.57 14.21 -15.93
CA LEU A 120 6.14 14.54 -17.24
C LEU A 120 5.59 15.86 -17.80
N TRP A 121 4.29 16.11 -17.68
CA TRP A 121 3.66 17.37 -18.10
C TRP A 121 4.19 18.59 -17.33
N LEU A 122 4.57 18.40 -16.07
CA LEU A 122 5.18 19.43 -15.23
C LEU A 122 6.68 19.62 -15.52
N SER A 123 7.37 18.58 -16.00
CA SER A 123 8.84 18.58 -16.18
C SER A 123 9.43 19.70 -17.08
N PRO A 124 8.78 20.18 -18.16
CA PRO A 124 9.32 21.30 -18.95
C PRO A 124 9.39 22.61 -18.17
N ARG A 125 8.62 22.73 -17.08
CA ARG A 125 8.56 23.92 -16.23
C ARG A 125 9.43 23.76 -14.98
N ALA A 126 10.26 22.72 -14.89
CA ALA A 126 11.05 22.38 -13.69
C ALA A 126 12.28 23.28 -13.47
N ASP A 127 12.43 24.36 -14.24
CA ASP A 127 13.35 25.46 -13.94
C ASP A 127 12.94 26.25 -12.69
N GLY A 128 11.68 26.19 -12.27
CA GLY A 128 11.20 26.63 -10.97
C GLY A 128 11.37 25.56 -9.88
N SER A 129 11.66 25.97 -8.63
CA SER A 129 11.83 25.00 -7.53
C SER A 129 10.55 24.23 -7.20
N GLY A 130 9.37 24.84 -7.35
CA GLY A 130 8.09 24.19 -7.04
C GLY A 130 7.70 23.09 -8.03
N SER A 131 7.85 23.36 -9.33
CA SER A 131 7.61 22.39 -10.41
C SER A 131 8.66 21.28 -10.42
N LEU A 132 9.94 21.61 -10.19
CA LEU A 132 10.99 20.60 -10.00
C LEU A 132 10.65 19.69 -8.82
N PHE A 133 10.27 20.27 -7.69
CA PHE A 133 9.85 19.54 -6.51
C PHE A 133 8.69 18.60 -6.84
N LEU A 134 7.61 19.11 -7.44
CA LEU A 134 6.40 18.32 -7.71
C LEU A 134 6.65 17.21 -8.74
N SER A 135 7.36 17.49 -9.84
CA SER A 135 7.74 16.46 -10.81
C SER A 135 8.63 15.38 -10.18
N SER A 136 9.62 15.78 -9.36
CA SER A 136 10.51 14.84 -8.67
C SER A 136 9.76 14.04 -7.61
N PHE A 137 8.86 14.67 -6.87
CA PHE A 137 8.05 14.04 -5.82
C PHE A 137 7.12 12.99 -6.43
N LEU A 138 6.39 13.33 -7.49
CA LEU A 138 5.50 12.39 -8.17
C LEU A 138 6.26 11.24 -8.80
N GLY A 139 7.41 11.51 -9.45
CA GLY A 139 8.27 10.48 -10.04
C GLY A 139 8.87 9.53 -9.00
N THR A 140 9.29 10.05 -7.85
CA THR A 140 9.83 9.23 -6.76
C THR A 140 8.74 8.49 -5.99
N LEU A 141 7.56 9.10 -5.78
CA LEU A 141 6.38 8.44 -5.22
C LEU A 141 6.05 7.17 -6.00
N VAL A 142 5.87 7.27 -7.31
CA VAL A 142 5.52 6.10 -8.14
C VAL A 142 6.66 5.08 -8.26
N PHE A 143 7.91 5.54 -8.19
CA PHE A 143 9.07 4.65 -8.07
C PHE A 143 9.01 3.79 -6.81
N TRP A 144 8.64 4.38 -5.67
CA TRP A 144 8.49 3.62 -4.44
C TRP A 144 7.21 2.77 -4.43
N VAL A 145 6.10 3.25 -5.01
CA VAL A 145 4.86 2.46 -5.19
C VAL A 145 5.11 1.21 -6.03
N LEU A 146 5.90 1.31 -7.11
CA LEU A 146 6.36 0.12 -7.84
C LEU A 146 6.97 -0.91 -6.89
N LEU A 147 7.92 -0.47 -6.07
CA LEU A 147 8.68 -1.36 -5.18
C LEU A 147 7.87 -1.85 -3.96
N THR A 148 6.75 -1.21 -3.61
CA THR A 148 5.89 -1.60 -2.49
C THR A 148 5.48 -3.07 -2.56
N ASN A 149 4.96 -3.56 -3.70
CA ASN A 149 4.55 -4.96 -3.82
C ASN A 149 5.74 -5.90 -3.76
N GLN A 150 6.89 -5.47 -4.29
CA GLN A 150 8.12 -6.25 -4.20
C GLN A 150 8.63 -6.37 -2.76
N PHE A 151 8.56 -5.30 -1.97
CA PHE A 151 8.92 -5.29 -0.56
C PHE A 151 7.95 -6.14 0.26
N HIS A 152 6.66 -6.05 -0.04
CA HIS A 152 5.62 -6.90 0.55
C HIS A 152 5.86 -8.38 0.25
N GLN A 153 6.13 -8.75 -1.00
CA GLN A 153 6.50 -10.10 -1.38
C GLN A 153 7.70 -10.61 -0.59
N TRP A 154 8.76 -9.80 -0.49
CA TRP A 154 9.96 -10.16 0.26
C TRP A 154 9.75 -10.24 1.77
N ALA A 155 8.75 -9.56 2.33
CA ALA A 155 8.39 -9.69 3.74
C ALA A 155 7.77 -11.06 4.06
N HIS A 156 7.25 -11.78 3.05
CA HIS A 156 6.74 -13.14 3.19
C HIS A 156 7.73 -14.25 2.85
N LEU A 157 8.87 -13.93 2.21
CA LEU A 157 9.88 -14.94 1.91
C LEU A 157 10.50 -15.48 3.20
N PRO A 158 10.51 -16.81 3.41
CA PRO A 158 11.22 -17.40 4.55
C PRO A 158 12.72 -17.13 4.53
N ALA A 159 13.30 -16.98 3.34
CA ALA A 159 14.72 -16.72 3.12
C ALA A 159 14.91 -15.67 2.00
N PRO A 160 14.82 -14.36 2.30
CA PRO A 160 15.04 -13.32 1.29
C PRO A 160 16.53 -13.21 0.92
N PRO A 161 16.87 -12.67 -0.27
CA PRO A 161 18.25 -12.44 -0.68
C PRO A 161 19.05 -11.63 0.36
N PRO A 162 20.39 -11.81 0.50
CA PRO A 162 21.16 -11.18 1.57
C PRO A 162 21.04 -9.65 1.65
N LEU A 163 21.00 -8.97 0.50
CA LEU A 163 20.80 -7.52 0.45
C LEU A 163 19.41 -7.11 0.93
N VAL A 164 18.37 -7.86 0.53
CA VAL A 164 16.99 -7.63 0.97
C VAL A 164 16.88 -7.84 2.48
N ALA A 165 17.42 -8.95 3.00
CA ALA A 165 17.47 -9.23 4.43
C ALA A 165 18.20 -8.13 5.21
N PHE A 166 19.31 -7.60 4.67
CA PHE A 166 20.02 -6.47 5.25
C PHE A 166 19.13 -5.22 5.30
N LEU A 167 18.50 -4.84 4.19
CA LEU A 167 17.62 -3.67 4.14
C LEU A 167 16.41 -3.79 5.08
N GLN A 168 15.84 -5.00 5.22
CA GLN A 168 14.76 -5.29 6.17
C GLN A 168 15.22 -5.17 7.63
N ARG A 169 16.42 -5.65 7.97
CA ARG A 169 16.99 -5.52 9.34
C ARG A 169 17.16 -4.05 9.74
N TRP A 170 17.63 -3.23 8.80
CA TRP A 170 17.79 -1.78 9.00
C TRP A 170 16.49 -0.99 8.84
N HIS A 171 15.36 -1.68 8.65
CA HIS A 171 14.05 -1.05 8.42
C HIS A 171 14.07 -0.05 7.27
N VAL A 172 14.96 -0.22 6.29
CA VAL A 172 14.90 0.56 5.05
C VAL A 172 13.67 0.10 4.27
N ILE A 173 13.47 -1.20 4.12
CA ILE A 173 12.27 -1.77 3.48
C ILE A 173 11.47 -2.62 4.48
N LEU A 174 10.23 -2.95 4.14
CA LEU A 174 9.28 -3.62 5.03
C LEU A 174 9.87 -4.90 5.70
N PRO A 175 10.06 -4.91 7.03
CA PRO A 175 10.53 -6.08 7.76
C PRO A 175 9.43 -7.17 7.88
N PRO A 176 9.77 -8.47 7.80
CA PRO A 176 8.81 -9.56 7.98
C PRO A 176 8.05 -9.51 9.30
N ALA A 177 8.76 -9.30 10.42
CA ALA A 177 8.15 -9.25 11.75
C ALA A 177 7.17 -8.08 11.91
N HIS A 178 7.45 -6.94 11.26
CA HIS A 178 6.56 -5.77 11.28
C HIS A 178 5.29 -6.03 10.48
N HIS A 179 5.43 -6.66 9.31
CA HIS A 179 4.27 -7.02 8.50
C HIS A 179 3.43 -8.14 9.13
N GLN A 180 4.03 -9.05 9.89
CA GLN A 180 3.30 -10.09 10.61
C GLN A 180 2.29 -9.53 11.62
N LEU A 181 2.50 -8.32 12.16
CA LEU A 181 1.53 -7.64 13.02
C LEU A 181 0.22 -7.35 12.29
N HIS A 182 0.30 -6.99 11.00
CA HIS A 182 -0.87 -6.81 10.16
C HIS A 182 -1.64 -8.12 9.97
N HIS A 183 -0.94 -9.24 9.77
CA HIS A 183 -1.52 -10.59 9.64
C HIS A 183 -2.13 -11.16 10.94
N THR A 184 -2.15 -10.38 12.03
CA THR A 184 -2.84 -10.78 13.25
C THR A 184 -4.31 -10.41 13.16
N ARG A 185 -5.21 -11.40 13.28
CA ARG A 185 -6.66 -11.15 13.34
C ARG A 185 -6.98 -10.13 14.44
N PRO A 186 -7.89 -9.16 14.20
CA PRO A 186 -8.83 -9.06 13.08
C PRO A 186 -8.36 -8.21 11.88
N PHE A 187 -7.05 -8.10 11.62
CA PHE A 187 -6.47 -7.37 10.47
C PHE A 187 -6.78 -5.86 10.48
N THR A 188 -6.65 -5.24 11.65
CA THR A 188 -7.07 -3.84 11.90
C THR A 188 -5.94 -2.84 11.98
N SER A 189 -4.70 -3.25 11.70
CA SER A 189 -3.53 -2.39 11.92
C SER A 189 -2.40 -2.67 10.93
N HIS A 190 -1.39 -1.80 10.95
CA HIS A 190 -0.13 -1.97 10.22
C HIS A 190 -0.28 -2.11 8.69
N TYR A 191 -1.19 -1.33 8.09
CA TYR A 191 -1.51 -1.38 6.67
C TYR A 191 -0.40 -0.88 5.73
N CYS A 192 0.50 0.01 6.18
CA CYS A 192 1.60 0.52 5.35
C CYS A 192 2.63 -0.59 5.10
N ILE A 193 2.91 -0.85 3.82
CA ILE A 193 3.72 -2.00 3.36
C ILE A 193 4.91 -1.61 2.48
N THR A 194 5.19 -0.32 2.29
CA THR A 194 6.42 0.10 1.58
C THR A 194 7.62 -0.06 2.52
N THR A 195 7.57 0.61 3.67
CA THR A 195 8.57 0.48 4.74
C THR A 195 7.92 0.10 6.07
N GLY A 196 6.65 0.45 6.25
CA GLY A 196 5.93 0.31 7.51
C GLY A 196 6.23 1.41 8.52
N TRP A 197 7.01 2.44 8.16
CA TRP A 197 7.39 3.54 9.06
C TRP A 197 6.18 4.30 9.58
N LEU A 198 5.16 4.49 8.74
CA LEU A 198 3.97 5.23 9.11
C LEU A 198 2.97 4.39 9.92
N ASN A 199 3.18 3.08 10.07
CA ASN A 199 2.30 2.27 10.91
C ASN A 199 2.34 2.71 12.38
N TRP A 200 3.51 3.00 12.94
CA TRP A 200 3.62 3.46 14.33
C TRP A 200 2.86 4.78 14.59
N PRO A 201 3.10 5.89 13.85
CA PRO A 201 2.39 7.13 14.09
C PRO A 201 0.90 7.03 13.76
N LEU A 202 0.50 6.28 12.72
CA LEU A 202 -0.92 6.10 12.37
C LEU A 202 -1.66 5.26 13.42
N ASN A 203 -1.03 4.23 13.98
CA ASN A 203 -1.60 3.44 15.07
C ASN A 203 -1.70 4.27 16.36
N TRP A 204 -0.66 5.03 16.70
CA TRP A 204 -0.68 5.93 17.85
C TRP A 204 -1.80 6.97 17.74
N ALA A 205 -1.97 7.57 16.56
CA ALA A 205 -3.05 8.52 16.27
C ALA A 205 -4.43 7.85 16.09
N ARG A 206 -4.50 6.51 16.10
CA ARG A 206 -5.70 5.72 15.78
C ARG A 206 -6.36 6.14 14.47
N PHE A 207 -5.53 6.48 13.49
CA PHE A 207 -5.97 7.11 12.24
C PHE A 207 -7.05 6.28 11.53
N PHE A 208 -6.79 4.99 11.29
CA PHE A 208 -7.74 4.11 10.60
C PHE A 208 -9.01 3.84 11.40
N PRO A 209 -8.97 3.49 12.71
CA PRO A 209 -10.19 3.37 13.52
C PRO A 209 -11.06 4.63 13.56
N VAL A 210 -10.44 5.82 13.64
CA VAL A 210 -11.17 7.10 13.60
C VAL A 210 -11.82 7.29 12.23
N LEU A 211 -11.11 6.98 11.14
CA LEU A 211 -11.65 7.08 9.79
C LEU A 211 -12.81 6.11 9.55
N GLU A 212 -12.71 4.88 10.03
CA GLU A 212 -13.78 3.89 10.01
C GLU A 212 -15.02 4.40 10.74
N TRP A 213 -14.86 4.94 11.96
CA TRP A 213 -15.98 5.52 12.70
C TRP A 213 -16.63 6.70 11.98
N CYS A 214 -15.82 7.62 11.43
CA CYS A 214 -16.35 8.73 10.64
C CYS A 214 -17.18 8.23 9.45
N ILE A 215 -16.68 7.24 8.71
CA ILE A 215 -17.41 6.66 7.58
C ILE A 215 -18.69 5.98 8.04
N THR A 216 -18.65 5.19 9.12
CA THR A 216 -19.86 4.56 9.69
C THR A 216 -20.86 5.61 10.16
N ALA A 217 -20.42 6.66 10.83
CA ALA A 217 -21.29 7.74 11.32
C ALA A 217 -21.94 8.52 10.17
N CYS A 218 -21.22 8.75 9.08
CA CYS A 218 -21.73 9.49 7.92
C CYS A 218 -22.59 8.64 6.97
N THR A 219 -22.32 7.34 6.86
CA THR A 219 -22.90 6.49 5.79
C THR A 219 -23.68 5.28 6.30
N GLY A 220 -23.51 4.89 7.56
CA GLY A 220 -24.02 3.63 8.11
C GLY A 220 -23.23 2.39 7.66
N ALA A 221 -22.19 2.53 6.83
CA ALA A 221 -21.38 1.40 6.40
C ALA A 221 -20.55 0.84 7.57
N LEU A 222 -20.58 -0.49 7.74
CA LEU A 222 -19.81 -1.19 8.77
C LEU A 222 -18.48 -1.71 8.18
N PRO A 223 -17.33 -1.40 8.81
CA PRO A 223 -16.04 -1.82 8.30
C PRO A 223 -15.87 -3.34 8.41
N ARG A 224 -15.29 -3.97 7.39
CA ARG A 224 -15.04 -5.42 7.26
C ARG A 224 -16.30 -6.29 7.37
N ARG A 225 -17.50 -5.70 7.18
CA ARG A 225 -18.76 -6.44 7.27
C ARG A 225 -18.80 -7.63 6.31
N ASP A 226 -18.28 -7.45 5.10
CA ASP A 226 -18.31 -8.47 4.06
C ASP A 226 -17.32 -9.63 4.32
N ASP A 227 -16.36 -9.46 5.23
CA ASP A 227 -15.42 -10.53 5.65
C ASP A 227 -15.79 -11.18 6.99
N LEU A 228 -16.21 -10.37 7.97
CA LEU A 228 -16.46 -10.83 9.33
C LEU A 228 -17.93 -11.16 9.59
N GLY A 229 -18.84 -10.67 8.75
CA GLY A 229 -20.27 -10.60 9.05
C GLY A 229 -20.60 -9.46 10.02
N THR A 230 -21.89 -9.10 10.08
CA THR A 230 -22.37 -7.92 10.81
C THR A 230 -21.97 -7.91 12.29
N ALA A 231 -22.26 -8.98 13.03
CA ALA A 231 -22.05 -9.01 14.48
C ALA A 231 -20.56 -8.85 14.88
N ALA A 232 -19.66 -9.53 14.16
CA ALA A 232 -18.22 -9.43 14.44
C ALA A 232 -17.66 -8.07 13.98
N ALA A 233 -18.13 -7.52 12.86
CA ALA A 233 -17.74 -6.19 12.40
C ALA A 233 -18.13 -5.08 13.42
N GLU A 234 -19.34 -5.16 13.98
CA GLU A 234 -19.81 -4.26 15.05
C GLU A 234 -18.93 -4.38 16.30
N GLN A 235 -18.57 -5.60 16.71
CA GLN A 235 -17.70 -5.82 17.86
C GLN A 235 -16.31 -5.20 17.64
N VAL A 236 -15.69 -5.45 16.47
CA VAL A 236 -14.37 -4.90 16.14
C VAL A 236 -14.39 -3.38 16.12
N LEU A 237 -15.44 -2.76 15.56
CA LEU A 237 -15.60 -1.31 15.55
C LEU A 237 -15.80 -0.73 16.97
N ALA A 238 -16.56 -1.43 17.82
CA ALA A 238 -16.78 -1.01 19.21
C ALA A 238 -15.48 -1.07 20.05
N GLU A 239 -14.67 -2.12 19.86
CA GLU A 239 -13.38 -2.29 20.52
C GLU A 239 -12.31 -1.31 20.00
N SER A 240 -12.44 -0.87 18.74
CA SER A 240 -11.50 0.05 18.09
C SER A 240 -11.75 1.53 18.43
N LEU A 241 -12.72 1.86 19.29
CA LEU A 241 -13.03 3.24 19.74
C LEU A 241 -12.81 3.46 21.25
N PRO A 242 -12.37 4.66 21.68
CA PRO A 242 -12.09 4.94 23.09
C PRO A 242 -13.34 5.02 23.97
N LEU A 243 -14.52 5.33 23.41
CA LEU A 243 -15.69 5.75 24.18
C LEU A 243 -16.37 4.65 25.02
N GLN A 244 -16.02 3.37 24.85
CA GLN A 244 -16.60 2.27 25.64
C GLN A 244 -15.70 1.69 26.73
N GLN A 245 -14.40 2.04 26.76
CA GLN A 245 -13.52 1.49 27.79
C GLN A 245 -13.71 2.18 29.16
N SER A 246 -14.19 3.44 29.19
CA SER A 246 -14.50 4.13 30.46
C SER A 246 -15.73 3.55 31.16
N SER A 247 -16.81 3.21 30.44
CA SER A 247 -18.03 2.70 31.09
C SER A 247 -17.91 1.25 31.56
N ARG A 248 -17.11 0.41 30.87
CA ARG A 248 -16.82 -0.96 31.32
C ARG A 248 -15.88 -1.01 32.52
N ALA A 249 -14.96 -0.06 32.67
CA ALA A 249 -14.10 0.04 33.84
C ALA A 249 -14.89 0.45 35.10
N GLU A 250 -15.82 1.40 34.98
CA GLU A 250 -16.68 1.82 36.10
C GLU A 250 -17.65 0.70 36.54
N THR A 251 -18.19 -0.08 35.61
CA THR A 251 -19.08 -1.20 35.95
C THR A 251 -18.36 -2.36 36.65
N ARG A 252 -17.04 -2.50 36.46
CA ARG A 252 -16.22 -3.54 37.09
C ARG A 252 -15.70 -3.18 38.47
N LEU A 253 -15.65 -1.89 38.80
CA LEU A 253 -15.28 -1.37 40.12
C LEU A 253 -16.48 -1.25 41.08
N MET A 254 -17.71 -1.38 40.57
CA MET A 254 -18.95 -1.36 41.35
C MET A 254 -19.53 -2.75 41.63
N ARG A 255 -18.77 -3.83 41.41
CA ARG A 255 -19.16 -5.22 41.75
C ARG A 255 -18.18 -5.83 42.73
#